data_AF-A0A4D7H2U8-F1
#
_entry.id   AF-A0A4D7H2U8-F1
#
_cell.length_a   1.000
_cell.length_b   1.000
_cell.length_c   1.000
_cell.angle_alpha   90.00
_cell.angle_beta   90.00
_cell.angle_gamma   90.00
#
_symmetry.space_group_name_H-M   'P 1'
#
loop_
_entity.id
_entity.type
_entity.pdbx_description
1 polymer ?
#
loop_
_entity_poly.entity_id
_entity_poly.type
_entity_poly.pdbx_seq_one_letter_code
_entity_poly.pdbx_strand_id
1 'polypeptide(L)' 'MDTIHSSRTRTSDSTAAGAIPRRSVVRNERLSSSAFGEAYLVWRCHRCGETGDLEAFPVACSNCDAPREDLYYWTED' A
#
# COMPACT_ATOMS: atom_id res chain seq x y z
N MET A 1 -24.57 -50.56 -38.62
CA MET A 1 -24.96 -49.15 -38.85
C MET A 1 -25.91 -48.84 -37.71
N ASP A 2 -25.62 -48.12 -36.62
CA ASP A 2 -24.66 -47.07 -36.28
C ASP A 2 -24.51 -47.08 -34.72
N THR A 3 -23.31 -47.12 -34.15
CA THR A 3 -22.57 -45.97 -33.57
C THR A 3 -22.94 -45.61 -32.11
N ILE A 4 -22.11 -46.12 -31.18
CA ILE A 4 -21.40 -45.48 -30.04
C ILE A 4 -21.99 -44.21 -29.36
N HIS A 5 -21.79 -44.17 -28.03
CA HIS A 5 -21.75 -43.01 -27.10
C HIS A 5 -23.12 -42.46 -26.64
N SER A 6 -23.35 -42.00 -25.41
CA SER A 6 -22.54 -41.42 -24.33
C SER A 6 -23.50 -41.33 -23.11
N SER A 7 -23.14 -41.12 -21.85
CA SER A 7 -22.02 -40.37 -21.27
C SER A 7 -22.03 -40.61 -19.75
N ARG A 8 -20.91 -41.04 -19.17
CA ARG A 8 -20.66 -40.83 -17.74
C ARG A 8 -20.60 -39.33 -17.50
N THR A 9 -21.42 -38.83 -16.60
CA THR A 9 -21.32 -37.47 -16.08
C THR A 9 -19.97 -37.32 -15.40
N ARG A 10 -19.03 -36.67 -16.10
CA ARG A 10 -17.74 -36.26 -15.57
C ARG A 10 -17.99 -34.97 -14.80
N THR A 11 -18.26 -35.07 -13.50
CA THR A 11 -18.27 -33.91 -12.60
C THR A 11 -16.87 -33.31 -12.66
N SER A 12 -16.74 -32.22 -13.42
CA SER A 12 -15.47 -31.56 -13.64
C SER A 12 -15.25 -30.61 -12.48
N ASP A 13 -14.38 -31.01 -11.56
CA ASP A 13 -13.87 -30.15 -10.50
C ASP A 13 -12.79 -29.26 -11.11
N SER A 14 -13.21 -28.16 -11.71
CA SER A 14 -12.30 -27.15 -12.23
C SER A 14 -12.87 -25.78 -11.93
N THR A 15 -12.59 -25.31 -10.73
CA THR A 15 -12.84 -23.92 -10.35
C THR A 15 -11.61 -23.11 -10.76
N ALA A 16 -11.74 -22.29 -11.81
CA ALA A 16 -10.72 -21.38 -12.33
C ALA A 16 -10.57 -20.12 -11.45
N ALA A 17 -10.45 -20.29 -10.13
CA ALA A 17 -10.04 -19.23 -9.21
C ALA A 17 -8.68 -19.62 -8.65
N GLY A 18 -7.70 -18.70 -8.73
CA GLY A 18 -6.31 -18.94 -8.36
C GLY A 18 -6.16 -19.67 -7.03
N ALA A 19 -5.93 -20.97 -7.10
CA ALA A 19 -5.75 -21.82 -5.93
C ALA A 19 -4.38 -21.53 -5.33
N ILE A 20 -4.35 -20.80 -4.23
CA ILE A 20 -3.13 -20.64 -3.43
C ILE A 20 -2.76 -22.05 -2.93
N PRO A 21 -1.57 -22.60 -3.26
CA PRO A 21 -1.21 -23.96 -2.90
C PRO A 21 -1.22 -24.12 -1.38
N ARG A 22 -1.72 -25.26 -0.89
CA ARG A 22 -1.98 -25.54 0.54
C ARG A 22 -0.75 -25.56 1.46
N ARG A 23 0.46 -25.26 0.97
CA ARG A 23 1.64 -25.03 1.81
C ARG A 23 2.77 -24.36 1.00
N SER A 24 2.64 -23.07 0.71
CA SER A 24 3.81 -22.32 0.22
C SER A 24 4.75 -22.06 1.39
N VAL A 25 5.93 -22.68 1.37
CA VAL A 25 7.03 -22.31 2.26
C VAL A 25 7.63 -21.02 1.70
N VAL A 26 7.22 -19.88 2.23
CA VAL A 26 7.83 -18.59 1.91
C VAL A 26 9.16 -18.50 2.65
N ARG A 27 10.25 -18.29 1.89
CA ARG A 27 11.58 -18.08 2.46
C ARG A 27 11.65 -16.68 3.06
N ASN A 28 11.99 -16.59 4.35
CA ASN A 28 12.16 -15.31 5.05
C ASN A 28 13.53 -14.69 4.71
N GLU A 29 13.68 -14.23 3.48
CA GLU A 29 14.87 -13.48 3.05
C GLU A 29 14.79 -12.05 3.58
N ARG A 30 15.79 -11.64 4.36
CA ARG A 30 15.93 -10.24 4.76
C ARG A 30 16.53 -9.49 3.58
N LEU A 31 15.70 -8.74 2.85
CA LEU A 31 16.17 -7.81 1.82
C LEU A 31 17.25 -6.93 2.45
N SER A 32 18.43 -6.87 1.82
CA SER A 32 19.56 -6.07 2.28
C SER A 32 19.10 -4.62 2.45
N SER A 33 19.29 -4.12 3.67
CA SER A 33 18.90 -2.83 4.19
C SER A 33 19.45 -1.66 3.36
N SER A 34 18.72 -1.17 2.35
CA SER A 34 18.97 0.18 1.83
C SER A 34 17.86 0.84 1.01
N ALA A 35 16.66 0.26 0.91
CA ALA A 35 15.53 0.94 0.28
C ALA A 35 14.24 0.79 1.10
N PHE A 36 14.37 0.87 2.43
CA PHE A 36 13.22 1.32 3.22
C PHE A 36 13.04 2.78 2.85
N GLY A 37 11.90 3.11 2.24
CA GLY A 37 11.60 4.44 1.70
C GLY A 37 12.08 5.53 2.65
N GLU A 38 12.93 6.41 2.14
CA GLU A 38 13.40 7.58 2.85
C GLU A 38 12.21 8.49 3.19
N ALA A 39 11.53 8.21 4.29
CA ALA A 39 10.48 9.08 4.77
C ALA A 39 11.12 10.40 5.20
N TYR A 40 10.81 11.49 4.50
CA TYR A 40 11.29 12.82 4.85
C TYR A 40 10.39 13.42 5.93
N LEU A 41 11.00 13.98 6.97
CA LEU A 41 10.29 14.74 8.00
C LEU A 41 9.96 16.13 7.47
N VAL A 42 8.67 16.44 7.39
CA VAL A 42 8.14 17.74 6.98
C VAL A 42 7.22 18.28 8.07
N TRP A 43 6.91 19.58 8.03
CA TRP A 43 5.74 20.08 8.72
C TRP A 43 4.52 20.00 7.82
N ARG A 44 3.35 19.87 8.44
CA ARG A 44 2.05 19.86 7.77
C ARG A 44 1.05 20.72 8.53
N CYS A 45 0.23 21.47 7.80
CA CYS A 45 -0.87 22.23 8.37
C CYS A 45 -2.10 21.35 8.57
N HIS A 46 -2.68 21.38 9.77
CA HIS A 46 -3.92 20.66 10.10
C HIS A 46 -5.15 21.20 9.36
N ARG A 47 -5.16 22.51 9.08
CA ARG A 47 -6.34 23.17 8.50
C ARG A 47 -6.45 23.02 6.99
N CYS A 48 -5.36 23.24 6.25
CA CYS A 48 -5.36 23.21 4.79
C CYS A 48 -4.54 22.08 4.18
N GLY A 49 -3.71 21.39 4.97
CA GLY A 49 -2.87 20.29 4.49
C GLY A 49 -1.55 20.71 3.84
N GLU A 50 -1.23 22.01 3.77
CA GLU A 50 0.06 22.52 3.27
C GLU A 50 1.23 21.84 3.97
N THR A 51 2.29 21.52 3.23
CA THR A 51 3.52 20.93 3.77
C THR A 51 4.74 21.77 3.46
N GLY A 52 5.80 21.61 4.25
CA GLY A 52 7.07 22.27 3.99
C GLY A 52 8.22 21.75 4.84
N ASP A 53 9.39 22.30 4.60
CA ASP A 53 10.64 21.88 5.25
C ASP A 53 10.62 22.15 6.76
N LEU A 54 10.96 21.14 7.56
CA LEU A 54 10.96 21.23 9.03
C LEU A 54 12.03 22.19 9.58
N GLU A 55 13.14 22.41 8.87
CA GLU A 55 14.14 23.43 9.21
C GLU A 55 13.61 24.86 9.01
N ALA A 56 12.61 25.03 8.14
CA ALA A 56 11.96 26.31 7.83
C ALA A 56 10.55 26.43 8.45
N PHE A 57 10.40 26.09 9.74
CA PHE A 57 9.09 26.06 10.40
C PHE A 57 8.51 27.47 10.69
N PRO A 58 7.42 27.87 10.01
CA PRO A 58 6.90 29.24 10.11
C PRO A 58 6.10 29.49 11.40
N VAL A 59 5.76 30.76 11.67
CA VAL A 59 4.88 31.17 12.80
C VAL A 59 3.39 31.04 12.47
N ALA A 60 3.05 30.99 11.19
CA ALA A 60 1.71 30.78 10.67
C ALA A 60 1.80 30.06 9.32
N CYS A 61 0.74 29.35 8.93
CA CYS A 61 0.67 28.70 7.62
C CYS A 61 0.68 29.75 6.49
N SER A 62 1.59 29.61 5.53
CA SER A 62 1.70 30.50 4.36
C SER A 62 0.51 30.46 3.40
N ASN A 63 -0.33 29.42 3.48
CA ASN A 63 -1.47 29.21 2.57
C ASN A 63 -2.81 29.65 3.20
N CYS A 64 -3.00 29.41 4.50
CA CYS A 64 -4.30 29.66 5.15
C CYS A 64 -4.26 30.50 6.44
N ASP A 65 -3.10 31.09 6.75
CA ASP A 65 -2.85 31.92 7.95
C ASP A 65 -3.21 31.23 9.27
N ALA A 66 -3.27 29.89 9.28
CA ALA A 66 -3.48 29.13 10.51
C ALA A 66 -2.31 29.38 11.48
N PRO A 67 -2.59 29.54 12.78
CA PRO A 67 -1.56 29.83 13.77
C PRO A 67 -0.63 28.63 13.96
N ARG A 68 0.50 28.84 14.65
CA ARG A 68 1.57 27.83 14.81
C ARG A 68 1.06 26.51 15.41
N GLU A 69 0.06 26.57 16.27
CA GLU A 69 -0.56 25.42 16.94
C GLU A 69 -1.26 24.46 15.96
N ASP A 70 -1.66 24.96 14.79
CA ASP A 70 -2.24 24.15 13.71
C ASP A 70 -1.17 23.53 12.79
N LEU A 71 0.12 23.74 13.06
CA LEU A 71 1.24 23.16 12.31
C LEU A 71 1.89 22.02 13.11
N TYR A 72 2.05 20.84 12.52
CA TYR A 72 2.61 19.66 13.19
C TYR A 72 3.62 18.92 12.30
N TYR A 73 4.48 18.09 12.88
CA TYR A 73 5.45 17.28 12.13
C TYR A 73 4.77 16.03 11.54
N TRP A 74 5.14 15.67 10.31
CA TRP A 74 4.62 14.50 9.60
C TRP A 74 5.73 13.87 8.75
N THR A 75 5.67 12.55 8.56
CA THR A 75 6.56 11.83 7.65
C THR A 75 5.87 11.67 6.30
N GLU A 76 6.41 12.27 5.25
CA GLU A 76 5.96 11.93 3.89
C GLU A 76 6.48 10.55 3.49
N ASP A 77 5.60 9.77 2.85
CA ASP A 77 5.87 8.44 2.29
C ASP A 77 6.39 8.56 0.85
#